data_AF-A0A522W3K4-F1
#
_entry.id   AF-A0A522W3K4-F1
#
_cell.length_a   1.000
_cell.length_b   1.000
_cell.length_c   1.000
_cell.angle_alpha   90.00
_cell.angle_beta   90.00
_cell.angle_gamma   90.00
#
_symmetry.space_group_name_H-M   'P 1'
#
loop_
_entity.id
_entity.type
_entity.pdbx_description
1 polymer ?
#
loop_
_entity_poly.entity_id
_entity_poly.type
_entity_poly.pdbx_seq_one_letter_code
_entity_poly.pdbx_strand_id
1 'polypeptide(L)'
;MADVFSKQKRSEIMSLIRSKNTGIEKSVFSYLRKRKIYFQKHYSKAPGKPDIALPSKKKAVFINGDFWHGYRFALWRNRVPRGYWRGKIESNIKRDERNLRKLRRTGWKIIRIWGHQIKRDPDKTLRKIEAFLAGK
;
A
#
# COMPACT_ATOMS: atom_id res chain seq x y z
N MET A 1 -16.99 3.29 -22.00
CA MET A 1 -16.29 2.10 -22.53
C MET A 1 -16.53 0.97 -21.55
N ALA A 2 -17.02 -0.18 -22.02
CA ALA A 2 -17.25 -1.34 -21.18
C ALA A 2 -15.92 -1.92 -20.67
N ASP A 3 -16.02 -2.75 -19.62
CA ASP A 3 -14.90 -3.54 -19.11
C ASP A 3 -14.34 -4.45 -20.23
N VAL A 4 -13.02 -4.69 -20.22
CA VAL A 4 -12.36 -5.60 -21.18
C VAL A 4 -12.74 -7.06 -20.92
N PHE A 5 -13.16 -7.37 -19.68
CA PHE A 5 -13.59 -8.71 -19.29
C PHE A 5 -15.11 -8.79 -19.16
N SER A 6 -15.66 -9.98 -19.38
CA SER A 6 -17.05 -10.28 -19.01
C SER A 6 -17.28 -10.07 -17.50
N LYS A 7 -18.52 -9.81 -17.10
CA LYS A 7 -18.88 -9.60 -15.69
C LYS A 7 -18.46 -10.78 -14.82
N GLN A 8 -18.67 -12.01 -15.29
CA GLN A 8 -18.26 -13.23 -14.60
C GLN A 8 -16.74 -13.30 -14.46
N LYS A 9 -16.00 -13.09 -15.56
CA LYS A 9 -14.53 -13.13 -15.54
C LYS A 9 -13.94 -12.06 -14.64
N ARG A 10 -14.53 -10.86 -14.63
CA ARG A 10 -14.14 -9.80 -13.71
C ARG A 10 -14.38 -10.19 -12.25
N SER A 11 -15.52 -10.80 -11.94
CA SER A 11 -15.84 -11.29 -10.60
C SER A 11 -14.81 -12.31 -10.11
N GLU A 12 -14.45 -13.29 -10.95
CA GLU A 12 -13.39 -14.26 -10.68
C GLU A 12 -12.04 -13.59 -10.43
N ILE A 13 -11.63 -12.63 -11.29
CA ILE A 13 -10.36 -11.91 -11.09
C ILE A 13 -10.36 -11.17 -9.76
N MET A 14 -11.46 -10.48 -9.44
CA MET A 14 -11.56 -9.69 -8.21
C MET A 14 -11.57 -10.57 -6.96
N SER A 15 -12.09 -11.80 -7.02
CA SER A 15 -12.08 -12.73 -5.87
C SER A 15 -10.67 -13.22 -5.51
N LEU A 16 -9.76 -13.27 -6.49
CA LEU A 16 -8.36 -13.65 -6.29
C LEU A 16 -7.51 -12.52 -5.70
N ILE A 17 -7.93 -11.27 -5.85
CA ILE A 17 -7.19 -10.10 -5.38
C ILE A 17 -7.40 -9.93 -3.87
N ARG A 18 -6.35 -10.27 -3.11
CA ARG A 18 -6.36 -10.11 -1.65
C ARG A 18 -6.11 -8.65 -1.26
N SER A 19 -6.90 -8.16 -0.30
CA SER A 19 -6.77 -6.82 0.27
C SER A 19 -5.72 -6.69 1.38
N LYS A 20 -5.23 -7.82 1.91
CA LYS A 20 -4.23 -7.92 2.98
C LYS A 20 -3.45 -9.22 2.87
N ASN A 21 -2.31 -9.28 3.55
CA ASN A 21 -1.40 -10.42 3.53
C ASN A 21 -1.00 -10.83 2.10
N THR A 22 -0.76 -9.85 1.24
CA THR A 22 -0.18 -10.09 -0.08
C THR A 22 1.21 -10.72 0.06
N GLY A 23 1.72 -11.37 -0.99
CA GLY A 23 3.06 -11.99 -0.95
C GLY A 23 4.16 -10.98 -0.59
N ILE A 24 4.01 -9.73 -1.05
CA ILE A 24 4.91 -8.61 -0.77
C ILE A 24 4.86 -8.21 0.70
N GLU A 25 3.67 -8.05 1.29
CA GLU A 25 3.55 -7.76 2.72
C GLU A 25 4.15 -8.87 3.58
N LYS A 26 3.89 -10.13 3.22
CA LYS A 26 4.41 -11.29 3.95
C LYS A 26 5.94 -11.31 3.96
N SER A 27 6.60 -10.97 2.85
CA SER A 27 8.06 -10.92 2.78
C SER A 27 8.62 -9.83 3.71
N VAL A 28 8.03 -8.64 3.72
CA VAL A 28 8.41 -7.55 4.63
C VAL A 28 8.17 -7.94 6.09
N PHE A 29 7.03 -8.54 6.41
CA PHE A 29 6.73 -8.98 7.77
C PHE A 29 7.70 -10.06 8.27
N SER A 30 8.05 -11.00 7.40
CA SER A 30 9.03 -12.05 7.70
C SER A 30 10.40 -11.44 7.97
N TYR A 31 10.85 -10.53 7.12
CA TYR A 31 12.13 -9.84 7.27
C TYR A 31 12.25 -9.08 8.60
N LEU A 32 11.24 -8.28 8.95
CA LEU A 32 11.25 -7.50 10.18
C LEU A 32 11.21 -8.39 11.43
N ARG A 33 10.43 -9.48 11.39
CA ARG A 33 10.39 -10.47 12.49
C ARG A 33 11.73 -11.15 12.71
N LYS A 34 12.44 -11.53 11.64
CA LYS A 34 13.79 -12.11 11.73
C LYS A 34 14.80 -11.17 12.42
N ARG A 35 14.55 -9.86 12.35
CA ARG A 35 15.37 -8.81 13.00
C ARG A 35 14.88 -8.39 14.37
N LYS A 36 13.91 -9.13 14.96
CA LYS A 36 13.31 -8.82 16.27
C LYS A 36 12.68 -7.41 16.32
N ILE A 37 12.24 -6.89 15.18
CA ILE A 37 11.49 -5.63 15.13
C ILE A 37 10.02 -5.96 15.36
N TYR A 38 9.49 -5.52 16.50
CA TYR A 38 8.08 -5.68 16.84
C TYR A 38 7.25 -4.55 16.25
N PHE A 39 6.13 -4.89 15.62
CA PHE A 39 5.22 -3.93 15.00
C PHE A 39 3.78 -4.42 14.99
N GLN A 40 2.85 -3.48 14.90
CA GLN A 40 1.43 -3.78 14.72
C GLN A 40 1.11 -3.93 13.24
N LYS A 41 0.46 -5.04 12.86
CA LYS A 41 0.01 -5.30 11.49
C LYS A 41 -1.35 -4.67 11.24
N HIS A 42 -1.53 -4.06 10.07
CA HIS A 42 -2.82 -3.54 9.61
C HIS A 42 -3.58 -2.74 10.70
N TYR A 43 -2.90 -1.76 11.29
CA TYR A 43 -3.34 -1.11 12.51
C TYR A 43 -4.61 -0.27 12.30
N SER A 44 -5.77 -0.78 12.71
CA SER A 44 -7.09 -0.20 12.43
C SER A 44 -7.38 1.11 13.14
N LYS A 45 -6.69 1.41 14.26
CA LYS A 45 -6.87 2.65 15.02
C LYS A 45 -6.23 3.86 14.33
N ALA A 46 -5.37 3.64 13.33
CA ALA A 46 -4.76 4.70 12.53
C ALA A 46 -5.53 4.94 11.22
N PRO A 47 -5.71 6.21 10.80
CA PRO A 47 -6.31 6.53 9.50
C PRO A 47 -5.58 5.81 8.35
N GLY A 48 -6.35 5.19 7.46
CA GLY A 48 -5.81 4.44 6.32
C GLY A 48 -5.28 3.05 6.64
N LYS A 49 -5.32 2.60 7.91
CA LYS A 49 -4.95 1.24 8.32
C LYS A 49 -3.57 0.80 7.77
N PRO A 50 -2.48 1.46 8.18
CA PRO A 50 -1.15 1.15 7.69
C PRO A 50 -0.79 -0.32 7.89
N ASP A 51 -0.06 -0.90 6.95
CA ASP A 51 0.34 -2.31 6.96
C ASP A 51 1.23 -2.63 8.15
N ILE A 52 2.11 -1.68 8.51
CA ILE A 52 3.00 -1.75 9.66
C ILE A 52 2.88 -0.44 10.43
N ALA A 53 2.64 -0.53 11.73
CA ALA A 53 2.62 0.62 12.62
C ALA A 53 3.45 0.39 13.88
N LEU A 54 4.09 1.46 14.33
CA LEU A 54 4.65 1.62 15.68
C LEU A 54 3.90 2.76 16.37
N PRO A 55 2.78 2.48 17.07
CA PRO A 55 1.95 3.52 17.69
C PRO A 55 2.72 4.39 18.69
N SER A 56 3.58 3.78 19.51
CA SER A 56 4.42 4.49 20.49
C SER A 56 5.37 5.49 19.85
N LYS A 57 5.90 5.19 18.66
CA LYS A 57 6.80 6.07 17.89
C LYS A 57 6.06 6.92 16.84
N LYS A 58 4.74 6.81 16.75
CA LYS A 58 3.89 7.35 15.67
C LYS A 58 4.49 7.13 14.28
N LYS A 59 4.93 5.91 13.97
CA LYS A 59 5.47 5.56 12.63
C LYS A 59 4.54 4.62 11.89
N ALA A 60 4.28 4.92 10.62
CA ALA A 60 3.45 4.12 9.75
C ALA A 60 4.17 3.80 8.42
N VAL A 61 4.11 2.54 8.00
CA VAL A 61 4.57 2.08 6.68
C VAL A 61 3.35 1.61 5.91
N PHE A 62 3.23 2.11 4.68
CA PHE A 62 2.23 1.66 3.71
C PHE A 62 2.92 0.91 2.57
N ILE A 63 2.50 -0.32 2.30
CA ILE A 63 2.98 -1.18 1.23
C ILE A 63 1.89 -1.19 0.15
N ASN A 64 1.99 -0.25 -0.78
CA ASN A 64 0.95 -0.03 -1.77
C ASN A 64 1.20 -0.83 -3.04
N GLY A 65 0.16 -1.50 -3.53
CA GLY A 65 0.13 -2.00 -4.90
C GLY A 65 0.09 -0.87 -5.93
N ASP A 66 0.94 -0.96 -6.95
CA ASP A 66 1.13 0.06 -7.99
C ASP A 66 -0.15 0.48 -8.70
N PHE A 67 -0.95 -0.51 -9.10
CA PHE A 67 -2.17 -0.29 -9.87
C PHE A 67 -3.28 0.34 -9.03
N TRP A 68 -3.67 -0.30 -7.93
CA TRP A 68 -4.83 0.12 -7.13
C TRP A 68 -4.66 1.44 -6.40
N HIS A 69 -3.41 1.79 -6.06
CA HIS A 69 -3.07 3.06 -5.41
C HIS A 69 -2.49 4.09 -6.38
N GLY A 70 -2.43 3.77 -7.68
CA GLY A 70 -2.17 4.76 -8.74
C GLY A 70 -0.75 5.29 -8.79
N TYR A 71 0.27 4.43 -8.67
CA TYR A 71 1.67 4.87 -8.84
C TYR A 71 1.85 5.52 -10.21
N ARG A 72 2.20 6.81 -10.23
CA ARG A 72 2.31 7.63 -11.47
C ARG A 72 1.06 7.54 -12.37
N PHE A 73 -0.13 7.46 -11.77
CA PHE A 73 -1.40 7.22 -12.48
C PHE A 73 -1.59 8.11 -13.72
N ALA A 74 -1.21 9.39 -13.65
CA ALA A 74 -1.33 10.34 -14.76
C ALA A 74 -0.71 9.82 -16.07
N LEU A 75 0.37 9.04 -16.01
CA LEU A 75 1.11 8.54 -17.17
C LEU A 75 0.41 7.37 -17.88
N TRP A 76 -0.43 6.62 -17.18
CA TRP A 76 -1.08 5.42 -17.72
C TRP A 76 -2.60 5.44 -17.57
N ARG A 77 -3.18 6.53 -17.07
CA ARG A 77 -4.64 6.72 -16.91
C ARG A 77 -5.41 6.44 -18.20
N ASN A 78 -4.80 6.74 -19.35
CA ASN A 78 -5.41 6.58 -20.67
C ASN A 78 -5.50 5.10 -21.09
N ARG A 79 -4.67 4.22 -20.50
CA ARG A 79 -4.71 2.77 -20.70
C ARG A 79 -5.84 2.09 -19.91
N VAL A 80 -6.41 2.80 -18.92
CA VAL A 80 -7.56 2.31 -18.14
C VAL A 80 -8.86 2.76 -18.82
N PRO A 81 -9.81 1.83 -19.06
CA PRO A 81 -11.12 2.17 -19.59
C PRO A 81 -11.77 3.32 -18.81
N ARG A 82 -12.26 4.32 -19.55
CA ARG A 82 -13.06 5.42 -18.99
C ARG A 82 -14.32 4.86 -18.33
N GLY A 83 -14.69 5.44 -17.19
CA GLY A 83 -15.83 5.02 -16.39
C GLY A 83 -15.39 4.45 -15.04
N TYR A 84 -15.96 3.32 -14.66
CA TYR A 84 -15.82 2.75 -13.32
C TYR A 84 -14.36 2.59 -12.86
N TRP A 85 -13.50 1.96 -13.66
CA TRP A 85 -12.12 1.64 -13.23
C TRP A 85 -11.25 2.87 -13.03
N ARG A 86 -11.35 3.86 -13.93
CA ARG A 86 -10.64 5.14 -13.77
C ARG A 86 -11.11 5.87 -12.52
N GLY A 87 -12.43 6.02 -12.36
CA GLY A 87 -13.01 6.66 -11.18
C GLY A 87 -12.68 5.93 -9.88
N LYS A 88 -12.60 4.59 -9.91
CA LYS A 88 -12.20 3.75 -8.77
C LYS A 88 -10.77 4.04 -8.33
N ILE A 89 -9.82 4.09 -9.27
CA ILE A 89 -8.41 4.39 -8.97
C ILE A 89 -8.27 5.83 -8.45
N GLU A 90 -8.92 6.79 -9.09
CA GLU A 90 -8.91 8.20 -8.63
C GLU A 90 -9.49 8.36 -7.22
N SER A 91 -10.59 7.66 -6.92
CA SER A 91 -11.19 7.64 -5.59
C SER A 91 -10.25 7.02 -4.56
N ASN A 92 -9.57 5.93 -4.90
CA ASN A 92 -8.56 5.32 -4.04
C ASN A 92 -7.40 6.29 -3.75
N ILE A 93 -6.87 6.98 -4.76
CA ILE A 93 -5.81 7.99 -4.60
C ILE A 93 -6.27 9.11 -3.65
N LYS A 94 -7.45 9.70 -3.89
CA LYS A 94 -8.02 10.76 -3.06
C LYS A 94 -8.22 10.30 -1.61
N ARG A 95 -8.66 9.05 -1.41
CA ARG A 95 -8.82 8.45 -0.09
C ARG A 95 -7.47 8.28 0.61
N ASP A 96 -6.45 7.80 -0.09
CA ASP A 96 -5.11 7.64 0.45
C ASP A 96 -4.53 8.99 0.89
N GLU A 97 -4.63 10.02 0.04
CA GLU A 97 -4.18 11.38 0.37
C GLU A 97 -4.89 11.94 1.60
N ARG A 98 -6.20 11.71 1.74
CA ARG A 98 -6.96 12.11 2.93
C ARG A 98 -6.43 11.42 4.18
N ASN A 99 -6.17 10.12 4.12
CA ASN A 99 -5.66 9.34 5.24
C ASN A 99 -4.25 9.77 5.63
N LEU A 100 -3.37 9.97 4.65
CA LEU A 100 -2.01 10.46 4.87
C LEU A 100 -2.00 11.85 5.52
N ARG A 101 -2.88 12.75 5.06
CA ARG A 101 -3.04 14.08 5.70
C ARG A 101 -3.48 13.97 7.16
N LYS A 102 -4.47 13.11 7.46
CA LYS A 102 -4.93 12.88 8.84
C LYS A 102 -3.83 12.32 9.74
N LEU A 103 -3.04 11.38 9.23
CA LEU A 103 -1.91 10.81 9.95
C LEU A 103 -0.82 11.87 10.23
N ARG A 104 -0.43 12.64 9.22
CA ARG A 104 0.55 13.73 9.38
C ARG A 104 0.10 14.75 10.42
N ARG A 105 -1.18 15.14 10.39
CA ARG A 105 -1.77 16.08 11.38
C ARG A 105 -1.74 15.55 12.82
N THR A 106 -1.78 14.24 13.00
CA THR A 106 -1.71 13.62 14.34
C THR A 106 -0.26 13.29 14.77
N GLY A 107 0.73 13.77 14.01
CA GLY A 107 2.16 13.65 14.30
C GLY A 107 2.80 12.35 13.83
N TRP A 108 2.14 11.61 12.92
CA TRP A 108 2.73 10.39 12.39
C TRP A 108 3.78 10.66 11.32
N LYS A 109 4.93 10.00 11.47
CA LYS A 109 5.91 9.84 10.41
C LYS A 109 5.43 8.70 9.51
N ILE A 110 5.48 8.92 8.20
CA ILE A 110 4.93 7.98 7.22
C ILE A 110 5.95 7.71 6.13
N ILE A 111 6.15 6.44 5.78
CA ILE A 111 6.83 6.03 4.55
C ILE A 111 5.87 5.21 3.69
N ARG A 112 5.88 5.51 2.39
CA ARG A 112 5.17 4.72 1.37
C ARG A 112 6.18 3.92 0.57
N ILE A 113 5.93 2.63 0.46
CA ILE A 113 6.70 1.69 -0.34
C ILE A 113 5.76 1.10 -1.37
N TRP A 114 6.20 1.10 -2.63
CA TRP A 114 5.43 0.53 -3.72
C TRP A 114 5.86 -0.91 -3.99
N GLY A 115 4.92 -1.74 -4.44
CA GLY A 115 5.16 -3.13 -4.77
C GLY A 115 6.32 -3.32 -5.75
N HIS A 116 6.40 -2.49 -6.80
CA HIS A 116 7.52 -2.55 -7.76
C HIS A 116 8.90 -2.29 -7.12
N GLN A 117 8.99 -1.49 -6.05
CA GLN A 117 10.28 -1.22 -5.39
C GLN A 117 10.79 -2.48 -4.70
N ILE A 118 9.90 -3.19 -4.00
CA ILE A 118 10.23 -4.47 -3.35
C ILE A 118 10.55 -5.53 -4.39
N LYS A 119 9.86 -5.54 -5.54
CA LYS A 119 10.16 -6.49 -6.63
C LYS A 119 11.50 -6.21 -7.32
N ARG A 120 11.87 -4.94 -7.50
CA ARG A 120 13.10 -4.54 -8.20
C ARG A 120 14.34 -4.73 -7.33
N ASP A 121 14.26 -4.31 -6.08
CA ASP A 121 15.38 -4.38 -5.14
C ASP A 121 14.85 -4.63 -3.72
N PRO A 122 14.60 -5.91 -3.38
CA PRO A 122 14.06 -6.28 -2.08
C PRO A 122 14.95 -5.80 -0.93
N ASP A 123 16.26 -6.05 -1.00
CA ASP A 123 17.17 -5.78 0.11
C ASP A 123 17.29 -4.31 0.43
N LYS A 124 17.45 -3.45 -0.59
CA LYS A 124 17.48 -2.00 -0.39
C LYS A 124 16.18 -1.49 0.20
N THR A 125 15.05 -1.99 -0.30
CA THR A 125 13.74 -1.56 0.16
C THR A 125 13.47 -2.00 1.60
N LEU A 126 13.84 -3.22 1.95
CA LEU A 126 13.70 -3.78 3.30
C LEU A 126 14.59 -3.05 4.31
N ARG A 127 15.85 -2.78 3.96
CA ARG A 127 16.76 -1.95 4.78
C ARG A 127 16.21 -0.55 5.00
N LYS A 128 15.59 0.05 3.98
CA LYS A 128 14.94 1.37 4.10
C LYS A 128 13.78 1.35 5.09
N ILE A 129 12.95 0.30 5.05
CA ILE A 129 11.85 0.11 6.02
C ILE A 129 12.41 -0.05 7.44
N GLU A 130 13.43 -0.90 7.59
CA GLU A 130 14.11 -1.13 8.87
C GLU A 130 14.67 0.17 9.46
N ALA A 131 15.45 0.93 8.69
CA ALA A 131 16.02 2.20 9.12
C ALA A 131 14.93 3.18 9.58
N PHE A 132 13.88 3.34 8.77
CA PHE A 132 12.74 4.18 9.09
C PHE A 132 12.08 3.78 10.41
N LEU A 133 11.88 2.49 10.66
CA LEU A 133 11.28 1.99 11.90
C LEU A 133 12.21 2.18 13.10
N ALA A 134 13.50 1.92 12.95
CA ALA A 134 14.52 2.10 13.98
C ALA A 134 14.62 3.56 14.44
N GLY A 135 14.41 4.53 13.54
CA GLY A 135 14.54 5.96 13.85
C GLY A 135 15.91 6.53 13.57
N LYS A 136 16.66 5.85 12.72
CA LYS A 136 17.82 6.40 12.04
C LYS A 136 17.37 7.14 10.78
#